data_AF-V7HX85-F1
#
_entry.id   AF-V7HX85-F1
#
_cell.length_a   1.000
_cell.length_b   1.000
_cell.length_c   1.000
_cell.angle_alpha   90.00
_cell.angle_beta   90.00
_cell.angle_gamma   90.00
#
_symmetry.space_group_name_H-M   'P 1'
#
loop_
_entity.id
_entity.type
_entity.pdbx_description
1 polymer ?
#
loop_
_entity_poly.entity_id
_entity_poly.type
_entity_poly.pdbx_seq_one_letter_code
_entity_poly.pdbx_strand_id
1 'polypeptide(L)'
;MTKQKLIKIWNNRLKPTKAFWKEAHSEFPVYIWQNKEQKIVSSTRKVSKRLINNIRLTKNTTFRKVNQDSFIYVKGTKKRIELQEWDVIQTTPDGKEKFTHELRNLIVLEKGQKPLHLNKPYPESKHVETGLRTKAIFDSAMSAYIINDFVAELKRSFLSDLFVDNQFEEAIKDQCFRYYARDYEIIENIVKYHDRLNHLAKLGAYNAMKALISSSQYSNINKGKLTDKFIRDNVEFLKENPSISQIGDVLTSKTLAAKIGVAAYKISNMFRNKIIIPEDFAESNLKYIDFNKIGKEVLKQNNLRNILDNCYKYAMEIEFCQKIGAFRMADYLVSGPLNYYHNLTIDREFLKANKQVLKNNPSIDYFLNRSRIEEFAKELRIKTGRLSNYLIKHNVSIQAFESYVDNIKYLKWDINKKTLFPDKFKINAEDAELAVELDKETQENQSLKLEFDKAVDDFKQYELTFKNFVFTIPHKPQDLIEEGVKLNNCLKSYRSKFAKEQTVIVFVRTVDAPNKSLFALEVNPKTNNIVQFRAKNNALPSDEANEIVKEYVEQVAA
;
A
#
# COMPACT_ATOMS: atom_id res chain seq x y z
N MET A 1 22.08 14.44 29.87
CA MET A 1 22.13 13.18 30.67
C MET A 1 23.59 12.72 30.76
N THR A 2 24.07 12.25 31.92
CA THR A 2 25.51 11.97 32.12
C THR A 2 25.97 10.66 31.46
N LYS A 3 27.24 10.59 31.01
CA LYS A 3 27.84 9.40 30.36
C LYS A 3 27.71 8.11 31.18
N GLN A 4 27.92 8.21 32.50
CA GLN A 4 27.76 7.07 33.42
C GLN A 4 26.32 6.53 33.46
N LYS A 5 25.31 7.41 33.30
CA LYS A 5 23.90 7.01 33.26
C LYS A 5 23.57 6.27 31.95
N LEU A 6 24.14 6.68 30.82
CA LEU A 6 23.98 5.99 29.52
C LEU A 6 24.53 4.56 29.54
N ILE A 7 25.75 4.39 30.06
CA ILE A 7 26.39 3.08 30.21
C ILE A 7 25.59 2.17 31.14
N LYS A 8 25.07 2.73 32.25
CA LYS A 8 24.21 2.00 33.18
C LYS A 8 22.93 1.50 32.48
N ILE A 9 22.29 2.34 31.66
CA ILE A 9 21.09 1.95 30.89
C ILE A 9 21.41 0.84 29.88
N TRP A 10 22.49 0.99 29.10
CA TRP A 10 22.95 0.00 28.12
C TRP A 10 23.24 -1.38 28.76
N ASN A 11 23.93 -1.39 29.90
CA ASN A 11 24.29 -2.63 30.59
C ASN A 11 23.08 -3.30 31.27
N ASN A 12 22.17 -2.49 31.81
CA ASN A 12 20.94 -2.93 32.46
C ASN A 12 19.77 -3.17 31.49
N ARG A 13 20.01 -3.19 30.17
CA ARG A 13 19.01 -3.55 29.16
C ARG A 13 18.37 -4.92 29.45
N LEU A 14 17.15 -5.10 28.97
CA LEU A 14 16.44 -6.36 29.01
C LEU A 14 17.21 -7.42 28.20
N LYS A 15 17.31 -8.65 28.70
CA LYS A 15 18.08 -9.69 28.02
C LYS A 15 17.20 -10.46 27.04
N PRO A 16 17.67 -10.72 25.79
CA PRO A 16 16.96 -11.58 24.86
C PRO A 16 16.76 -12.99 25.39
N THR A 17 15.60 -13.59 25.08
CA THR A 17 15.23 -14.93 25.57
C THR A 17 15.89 -16.04 24.75
N LYS A 18 15.92 -17.27 25.30
CA LYS A 18 16.37 -18.46 24.55
C LYS A 18 15.54 -18.70 23.29
N ALA A 19 14.24 -18.40 23.34
CA ALA A 19 13.33 -18.52 22.21
C ALA A 19 13.71 -17.57 21.06
N PHE A 20 14.01 -16.30 21.37
CA PHE A 20 14.50 -15.34 20.39
C PHE A 20 15.76 -15.85 19.69
N TRP A 21 16.76 -16.33 20.44
CA TRP A 21 17.99 -16.83 19.84
C TRP A 21 17.77 -18.08 18.99
N LYS A 22 16.91 -19.00 19.43
CA LYS A 22 16.55 -20.20 18.66
C LYS A 22 15.92 -19.82 17.31
N GLU A 23 15.00 -18.86 17.31
CA GLU A 23 14.34 -18.38 16.09
C GLU A 23 15.33 -17.64 15.17
N ALA A 24 16.13 -16.71 15.72
CA ALA A 24 17.14 -15.97 14.96
C ALA A 24 18.17 -16.91 14.32
N HIS A 25 18.66 -17.91 15.07
CA HIS A 25 19.59 -18.90 14.55
C HIS A 25 18.95 -19.73 13.42
N SER A 26 17.66 -20.08 13.51
CA SER A 26 16.97 -20.92 12.52
C SER A 26 17.00 -20.38 11.08
N GLU A 27 17.18 -19.06 10.91
CA GLU A 27 17.28 -18.38 9.61
C GLU A 27 18.65 -18.60 8.92
N PHE A 28 19.66 -19.04 9.68
CA PHE A 28 21.00 -19.27 9.16
C PHE A 28 21.18 -20.68 8.60
N PRO A 29 21.96 -20.81 7.51
CA PRO A 29 22.10 -22.06 6.80
C PRO A 29 22.82 -23.14 7.61
N VAL A 30 22.44 -24.40 7.41
CA VAL A 30 23.23 -25.56 7.83
C VAL A 30 23.91 -26.16 6.62
N TYR A 31 25.24 -26.29 6.67
CA TYR A 31 26.05 -26.82 5.59
C TYR A 31 26.30 -28.31 5.78
N ILE A 32 26.15 -29.08 4.71
CA ILE A 32 26.53 -30.49 4.66
C ILE A 32 27.58 -30.64 3.57
N TRP A 33 28.77 -31.09 3.97
CA TRP A 33 29.85 -31.49 3.10
C TRP A 33 29.89 -33.01 3.01
N GLN A 34 29.84 -33.58 1.80
CA GLN A 34 29.83 -35.03 1.65
C GLN A 34 30.56 -35.53 0.40
N ASN A 35 31.10 -36.74 0.50
CA ASN A 35 31.56 -37.58 -0.61
C ASN A 35 31.07 -39.03 -0.38
N LYS A 36 31.58 -40.00 -1.15
CA LYS A 36 31.16 -41.41 -1.03
C LYS A 36 31.55 -42.08 0.29
N GLU A 37 32.51 -41.52 1.03
CA GLU A 37 33.11 -42.12 2.21
C GLU A 37 32.76 -41.37 3.51
N GLN A 38 32.50 -40.06 3.43
CA GLN A 38 32.41 -39.17 4.58
C GLN A 38 31.32 -38.10 4.41
N LYS A 39 30.70 -37.74 5.54
CA LYS A 39 29.70 -36.68 5.65
C LYS A 39 29.98 -35.82 6.89
N ILE A 40 30.12 -34.52 6.69
CA ILE A 40 30.34 -33.51 7.73
C ILE A 40 29.16 -32.55 7.72
N VAL A 41 28.54 -32.34 8.87
CA VAL A 41 27.40 -31.43 9.04
C VAL A 41 27.80 -30.29 9.95
N SER A 42 27.53 -29.05 9.53
CA SER A 42 28.02 -27.87 10.23
C SER A 42 27.37 -27.61 11.57
N SER A 43 26.17 -28.13 11.81
CA SER A 43 25.35 -27.80 12.98
C SER A 43 24.63 -29.02 13.54
N THR A 44 24.37 -29.01 14.85
CA THR A 44 23.54 -30.00 15.56
C THR A 44 22.10 -29.53 15.77
N ARG A 45 21.71 -28.37 15.21
CA ARG A 45 20.36 -27.81 15.36
C ARG A 45 19.32 -28.68 14.65
N LYS A 46 18.22 -29.01 15.34
CA LYS A 46 17.10 -29.81 14.81
C LYS A 46 16.23 -29.07 13.77
N VAL A 47 16.27 -27.74 13.77
CA VAL A 47 15.41 -26.89 12.93
C VAL A 47 16.29 -25.84 12.26
N SER A 48 16.38 -25.91 10.93
CA SER A 48 16.93 -24.87 10.08
C SER A 48 15.98 -24.66 8.91
N LYS A 49 15.71 -23.40 8.57
CA LYS A 49 14.87 -23.04 7.42
C LYS A 49 15.66 -23.08 6.11
N ARG A 50 16.99 -23.23 6.18
CA ARG A 50 17.90 -23.21 5.04
C ARG A 50 18.93 -24.33 5.15
N LEU A 51 18.72 -25.42 4.43
CA LEU A 51 19.69 -26.51 4.32
C LEU A 51 20.52 -26.34 3.04
N ILE A 52 21.85 -26.39 3.15
CA ILE A 52 22.76 -26.37 2.00
C ILE A 52 23.51 -27.70 1.97
N ASN A 53 23.04 -28.63 1.15
CA ASN A 53 23.48 -30.03 1.15
C ASN A 53 24.26 -30.49 -0.09
N ASN A 54 24.54 -29.57 -1.02
CA ASN A 54 25.22 -29.86 -2.30
C ASN A 54 26.72 -29.51 -2.29
N ILE A 55 27.39 -29.51 -1.14
CA ILE A 55 28.81 -29.18 -1.08
C ILE A 55 29.63 -30.47 -1.14
N ARG A 56 30.37 -30.64 -2.24
CA ARG A 56 31.28 -31.78 -2.43
C ARG A 56 32.47 -31.70 -1.46
N LEU A 57 32.74 -32.80 -0.77
CA LEU A 57 33.92 -32.95 0.09
C LEU A 57 35.12 -33.45 -0.73
N THR A 58 36.21 -32.68 -0.71
CA THR A 58 37.48 -32.92 -1.40
C THR A 58 38.64 -32.57 -0.48
N LYS A 59 39.87 -32.96 -0.84
CA LYS A 59 41.09 -32.63 -0.06
C LYS A 59 41.31 -31.12 0.14
N ASN A 60 40.75 -30.28 -0.73
CA ASN A 60 40.87 -28.81 -0.69
C ASN A 60 39.60 -28.12 -0.17
N THR A 61 38.64 -28.86 0.38
CA THR A 61 37.36 -28.28 0.83
C THR A 61 37.59 -27.34 2.01
N THR A 62 37.20 -26.08 1.83
CA THR A 62 37.19 -25.08 2.91
C THR A 62 35.87 -25.15 3.67
N PHE A 63 35.99 -25.43 4.96
CA PHE A 63 34.84 -25.51 5.85
C PHE A 63 34.36 -24.14 6.36
N ARG A 64 35.22 -23.13 6.26
CA ARG A 64 34.97 -21.79 6.80
C ARG A 64 33.92 -21.04 5.98
N LYS A 65 32.70 -21.01 6.48
CA LYS A 65 31.60 -20.14 6.04
C LYS A 65 31.33 -19.06 7.08
N VAL A 66 31.05 -17.85 6.61
CA VAL A 66 30.65 -16.71 7.43
C VAL A 66 29.36 -16.15 6.87
N ASN A 67 28.34 -16.06 7.71
CA ASN A 67 27.08 -15.40 7.39
C ASN A 67 26.80 -14.37 8.48
N GLN A 68 26.18 -13.25 8.11
CA GLN A 68 25.75 -12.24 9.05
C GLN A 68 24.34 -11.80 8.71
N ASP A 69 23.51 -11.64 9.72
CA ASP A 69 22.17 -11.08 9.60
C ASP A 69 21.83 -10.26 10.86
N SER A 70 20.83 -9.39 10.76
CA SER A 70 20.44 -8.48 11.84
C SER A 70 18.99 -8.73 12.28
N PHE A 71 18.74 -8.70 13.58
CA PHE A 71 17.44 -9.03 14.19
C PHE A 71 17.01 -7.96 15.17
N ILE A 72 15.71 -7.63 15.17
CA ILE A 72 15.12 -6.76 16.19
C ILE A 72 14.48 -7.63 17.28
N TYR A 73 14.94 -7.44 18.50
CA TYR A 73 14.34 -7.94 19.73
C TYR A 73 13.54 -6.84 20.40
N VAL A 74 12.24 -7.06 20.61
CA VAL A 74 11.37 -6.12 21.33
C VAL A 74 10.97 -6.73 22.68
N LYS A 75 11.18 -5.99 23.77
CA LYS A 75 10.74 -6.43 25.11
C LYS A 75 10.14 -5.29 25.94
N GLY A 76 9.00 -5.56 26.58
CA GLY A 76 8.35 -4.65 27.53
C GLY A 76 8.59 -5.02 29.00
N THR A 77 8.33 -4.07 29.91
CA THR A 77 8.20 -4.25 31.37
C THR A 77 7.15 -3.30 31.95
N LYS A 78 6.93 -3.30 33.29
CA LYS A 78 6.12 -2.29 34.01
C LYS A 78 6.52 -0.85 33.68
N LYS A 79 7.83 -0.62 33.45
CA LYS A 79 8.43 0.71 33.50
C LYS A 79 8.92 1.21 32.14
N ARG A 80 9.25 0.29 31.23
CA ARG A 80 9.83 0.63 29.93
C ARG A 80 9.66 -0.45 28.86
N ILE A 81 9.67 -0.04 27.60
CA ILE A 81 9.79 -0.89 26.41
C ILE A 81 11.18 -0.68 25.81
N GLU A 82 11.81 -1.75 25.36
CA GLU A 82 13.10 -1.71 24.68
C GLU A 82 12.99 -2.34 23.29
N LEU A 83 13.55 -1.64 22.29
CA LEU A 83 13.84 -2.19 20.97
C LEU A 83 15.35 -2.34 20.86
N GLN A 84 15.79 -3.55 20.57
CA GLN A 84 17.19 -3.92 20.52
C GLN A 84 17.53 -4.50 19.15
N GLU A 85 18.47 -3.88 18.46
CA GLU A 85 19.00 -4.41 17.21
C GLU A 85 20.25 -5.24 17.50
N TRP A 86 20.22 -6.51 17.10
CA TRP A 86 21.30 -7.47 17.29
C TRP A 86 21.86 -7.92 15.95
N ASP A 87 23.16 -7.76 15.77
CA ASP A 87 23.92 -8.44 14.73
C ASP A 87 24.20 -9.88 15.18
N VAL A 88 23.83 -10.84 14.34
CA VAL A 88 24.10 -12.26 14.55
C VAL A 88 25.03 -12.73 13.43
N ILE A 89 26.19 -13.24 13.83
CA ILE A 89 27.20 -13.73 12.89
C ILE A 89 27.35 -15.22 13.12
N GLN A 90 27.14 -16.00 12.06
CA GLN A 90 27.42 -17.42 12.01
C GLN A 90 28.79 -17.63 11.38
N THR A 91 29.63 -18.42 12.03
CA THR A 91 30.90 -18.90 11.49
C THR A 91 30.96 -20.42 11.56
N THR A 92 31.77 -21.05 10.71
CA THR A 92 32.00 -22.51 10.74
C THR A 92 33.50 -22.83 10.78
N PRO A 93 34.22 -22.43 11.85
CA PRO A 93 35.60 -22.87 12.05
C PRO A 93 35.65 -24.40 12.06
N ASP A 94 36.53 -24.97 11.24
CA ASP A 94 36.73 -26.43 11.14
C ASP A 94 35.46 -27.22 10.85
N GLY A 95 34.49 -26.60 10.17
CA GLY A 95 33.23 -27.23 9.81
C GLY A 95 32.25 -27.37 10.96
N LYS A 96 32.47 -26.69 12.09
CA LYS A 96 31.53 -26.64 13.22
C LYS A 96 30.99 -25.24 13.42
N GLU A 97 29.67 -25.12 13.55
CA GLU A 97 28.97 -23.86 13.69
C GLU A 97 29.27 -23.17 15.02
N LYS A 98 29.48 -21.86 14.94
CA LYS A 98 29.62 -20.95 16.06
C LYS A 98 28.89 -19.65 15.76
N PHE A 99 28.05 -19.21 16.68
CA PHE A 99 27.39 -17.91 16.62
C PHE A 99 28.05 -16.89 17.54
N THR A 100 28.13 -15.64 17.07
CA THR A 100 28.45 -14.48 17.90
C THR A 100 27.35 -13.44 17.75
N HIS A 101 27.03 -12.74 18.84
CA HIS A 101 25.93 -11.78 18.90
C HIS A 101 26.44 -10.43 19.39
N GLU A 102 25.98 -9.37 18.75
CA GLU A 102 26.40 -8.01 19.08
C GLU A 102 25.20 -7.06 19.10
N LEU A 103 24.97 -6.40 20.24
CA LEU A 103 23.95 -5.34 20.31
C LEU A 103 24.50 -4.10 19.60
N ARG A 104 23.77 -3.65 18.58
CA ARG A 104 24.08 -2.47 17.76
C ARG A 104 23.38 -1.24 18.27
N ASN A 105 22.07 -1.31 18.42
CA ASN A 105 21.20 -0.19 18.77
C ASN A 105 20.22 -0.60 19.87
N LEU A 106 19.92 0.36 20.75
CA LEU A 106 18.97 0.22 21.83
C LEU A 106 18.09 1.48 21.88
N ILE A 107 16.79 1.31 21.67
CA ILE A 107 15.80 2.34 21.98
C ILE A 107 15.13 1.95 23.30
N VAL A 108 15.05 2.90 24.22
CA VAL A 108 14.34 2.75 25.48
C VAL A 108 13.19 3.76 25.53
N LEU A 109 11.98 3.25 25.76
CA LEU A 109 10.75 4.02 25.91
C LEU A 109 10.32 3.93 27.39
N GLU A 110 10.42 5.02 28.15
CA GLU A 110 10.03 5.09 29.57
C GLU A 110 8.87 6.07 29.80
N LYS A 111 8.12 5.89 30.91
CA LYS A 111 6.84 6.60 31.13
C LYS A 111 7.02 8.09 31.32
N GLY A 112 6.34 8.88 30.48
CA GLY A 112 6.41 10.34 30.51
C GLY A 112 7.76 10.90 30.08
N GLN A 113 8.62 10.09 29.44
CA GLN A 113 9.92 10.53 28.94
C GLN A 113 9.98 10.42 27.42
N LYS A 114 10.81 11.28 26.81
CA LYS A 114 11.14 11.15 25.39
C LYS A 114 11.89 9.83 25.14
N PRO A 115 11.67 9.17 23.99
CA PRO A 115 12.44 7.99 23.59
C PRO A 115 13.94 8.24 23.71
N LEU A 116 14.64 7.32 24.36
CA LEU A 116 16.09 7.37 24.48
C LEU A 116 16.73 6.43 23.46
N HIS A 117 17.51 7.00 22.55
CA HIS A 117 18.20 6.26 21.50
C HIS A 117 19.68 6.10 21.85
N LEU A 118 20.17 4.87 21.86
CA LEU A 118 21.55 4.53 22.21
C LEU A 118 22.16 3.61 21.16
N ASN A 119 23.45 3.76 20.92
CA ASN A 119 24.21 2.89 20.02
C ASN A 119 25.49 2.33 20.64
N LYS A 120 26.02 1.27 20.02
CA LYS A 120 27.24 0.62 20.45
C LYS A 120 28.45 1.55 20.27
N PRO A 121 29.33 1.66 21.30
CA PRO A 121 30.60 2.38 21.20
C PRO A 121 31.44 2.01 19.98
N TYR A 122 32.18 2.97 19.42
CA TYR A 122 33.30 2.64 18.56
C TYR A 122 34.38 1.89 19.38
N PRO A 123 35.11 0.94 18.76
CA PRO A 123 36.23 0.25 19.44
C PRO A 123 37.22 1.22 20.07
N GLU A 124 37.41 2.39 19.45
CA GLU A 124 38.33 3.44 19.88
C GLU A 124 37.72 4.39 20.92
N SER A 125 36.39 4.58 20.95
CA SER A 125 35.75 5.57 21.82
C SER A 125 35.33 5.02 23.19
N LYS A 126 35.21 3.70 23.40
CA LYS A 126 34.81 3.06 24.68
C LYS A 126 33.54 3.67 25.34
N HIS A 127 32.71 4.42 24.63
CA HIS A 127 31.59 5.19 25.18
C HIS A 127 30.26 4.89 24.49
N VAL A 128 29.19 4.75 25.28
CA VAL A 128 27.81 4.67 24.76
C VAL A 128 27.36 6.07 24.38
N GLU A 129 26.94 6.25 23.13
CA GLU A 129 26.53 7.54 22.58
C GLU A 129 25.01 7.61 22.39
N THR A 130 24.46 8.82 22.46
CA THR A 130 23.06 9.08 22.13
C THR A 130 22.86 9.12 20.61
N GLY A 131 21.78 8.53 20.11
CA GLY A 131 21.51 8.37 18.69
C GLY A 131 21.63 6.91 18.24
N LEU A 132 21.26 6.62 17.00
CA LEU A 132 21.25 5.27 16.43
C LEU A 132 22.33 5.14 15.36
N ARG A 133 23.01 3.99 15.32
CA ARG A 133 24.12 3.72 14.42
C ARG A 133 23.64 2.96 13.19
N THR A 134 24.00 3.44 12.00
CA THR A 134 23.73 2.79 10.72
C THR A 134 24.84 1.77 10.39
N LYS A 135 24.49 0.70 9.68
CA LYS A 135 25.47 -0.18 9.00
C LYS A 135 25.73 0.41 7.61
N ALA A 136 26.93 0.15 7.05
CA ALA A 136 27.30 0.63 5.71
C ALA A 136 26.13 0.48 4.73
N ILE A 137 25.71 1.61 4.13
CA ILE A 137 24.59 1.75 3.19
C ILE A 137 23.33 0.96 3.65
N PHE A 138 22.60 1.52 4.63
CA PHE A 138 21.17 1.25 4.87
C PHE A 138 20.71 -0.20 5.16
N ASP A 139 21.60 -1.08 5.62
CA ASP A 139 21.25 -2.49 5.90
C ASP A 139 20.61 -2.77 7.27
N SER A 140 20.25 -1.74 8.05
CA SER A 140 19.71 -1.89 9.41
C SER A 140 18.23 -1.51 9.46
N ALA A 141 17.38 -2.34 10.08
CA ALA A 141 15.93 -2.08 10.17
C ALA A 141 15.60 -0.82 10.97
N MET A 142 16.48 -0.46 11.90
CA MET A 142 16.39 0.80 12.66
C MET A 142 16.75 2.02 11.80
N SER A 143 17.51 1.85 10.71
CA SER A 143 17.90 2.91 9.78
C SER A 143 16.74 3.34 8.89
N ALA A 144 15.95 2.39 8.36
CA ALA A 144 14.73 2.69 7.60
C ALA A 144 13.66 3.41 8.46
N TYR A 145 13.62 3.07 9.75
CA TYR A 145 12.75 3.69 10.76
C TYR A 145 13.10 5.16 11.05
N ILE A 146 14.41 5.51 11.12
CA ILE A 146 14.87 6.89 11.32
C ILE A 146 14.57 7.77 10.10
N ILE A 147 14.70 7.23 8.89
CA ILE A 147 14.45 7.97 7.65
C ILE A 147 12.98 8.38 7.54
N ASN A 148 12.05 7.48 7.86
CA ASN A 148 10.62 7.80 7.86
C ASN A 148 10.26 8.87 8.91
N ASP A 149 10.90 8.84 10.07
CA ASP A 149 10.67 9.82 11.14
C ASP A 149 11.28 11.18 10.79
N PHE A 150 12.50 11.20 10.22
CA PHE A 150 13.19 12.40 9.73
C PHE A 150 12.45 13.08 8.58
N VAL A 151 11.90 12.30 7.62
CA VAL A 151 11.05 12.82 6.55
C VAL A 151 9.74 13.39 7.11
N ALA A 152 9.14 12.74 8.11
CA ALA A 152 7.94 13.25 8.79
C ALA A 152 8.22 14.49 9.65
N GLU A 153 9.44 14.67 10.14
CA GLU A 153 9.87 15.83 10.93
C GLU A 153 10.23 17.02 10.02
N LEU A 154 10.91 16.78 8.89
CA LEU A 154 11.10 17.76 7.80
C LEU A 154 9.77 18.31 7.28
N LYS A 155 8.76 17.44 7.12
CA LYS A 155 7.37 17.82 6.79
C LYS A 155 6.75 18.76 7.84
N ARG A 156 7.11 18.60 9.12
CA ARG A 156 6.54 19.35 10.24
C ARG A 156 7.25 20.67 10.53
N SER A 157 8.53 20.82 10.21
CA SER A 157 9.32 21.98 10.66
C SER A 157 9.79 22.93 9.55
N PHE A 158 9.80 22.50 8.27
CA PHE A 158 10.42 23.30 7.19
C PHE A 158 9.55 23.45 5.93
N LEU A 159 8.54 22.62 5.75
CA LEU A 159 7.79 22.49 4.48
C LEU A 159 6.36 23.07 4.50
N SER A 160 5.85 23.53 5.65
CA SER A 160 4.52 24.14 5.73
C SER A 160 4.41 25.47 4.98
N ASP A 161 5.54 26.18 4.85
CA ASP A 161 5.57 27.55 4.33
C ASP A 161 6.00 27.61 2.86
N LEU A 162 6.36 26.48 2.24
CA LEU A 162 7.10 26.48 0.98
C LEU A 162 6.40 25.86 -0.24
N PHE A 163 5.37 24.99 -0.14
CA PHE A 163 4.94 24.22 -1.34
C PHE A 163 3.45 23.87 -1.41
N VAL A 164 2.83 24.07 -2.58
CA VAL A 164 1.42 23.75 -2.88
C VAL A 164 1.25 22.64 -3.93
N ASP A 165 2.31 22.15 -4.60
CA ASP A 165 2.16 21.22 -5.72
C ASP A 165 2.66 19.78 -5.47
N ASN A 166 1.78 18.81 -5.72
CA ASN A 166 1.99 17.36 -5.59
C ASN A 166 3.17 16.83 -6.43
N GLN A 167 3.54 17.52 -7.50
CA GLN A 167 4.57 17.10 -8.45
C GLN A 167 5.99 17.26 -7.90
N PHE A 168 6.21 18.21 -6.98
CA PHE A 168 7.49 18.39 -6.28
C PHE A 168 7.71 17.29 -5.23
N GLU A 169 6.61 16.86 -4.58
CA GLU A 169 6.64 15.77 -3.59
C GLU A 169 7.09 14.46 -4.23
N GLU A 170 6.67 14.18 -5.46
CA GLU A 170 7.08 13.01 -6.22
C GLU A 170 8.57 13.07 -6.63
N ALA A 171 9.15 14.27 -6.77
CA ALA A 171 10.54 14.47 -7.21
C ALA A 171 11.50 14.22 -6.06
N ILE A 172 11.14 14.75 -4.90
CA ILE A 172 11.84 14.52 -3.64
C ILE A 172 11.67 13.07 -3.22
N LYS A 173 10.47 12.48 -3.29
CA LYS A 173 10.27 11.05 -3.00
C LYS A 173 11.21 10.20 -3.86
N ASP A 174 11.22 10.37 -5.18
CA ASP A 174 12.06 9.54 -6.04
C ASP A 174 13.58 9.77 -5.82
N GLN A 175 14.04 10.98 -5.50
CA GLN A 175 15.46 11.23 -5.20
C GLN A 175 15.88 10.74 -3.82
N CYS A 176 15.06 10.98 -2.79
CA CYS A 176 15.29 10.46 -1.44
C CYS A 176 15.18 8.92 -1.39
N PHE A 177 14.37 8.31 -2.26
CA PHE A 177 14.25 6.85 -2.41
C PHE A 177 15.36 6.24 -3.29
N ARG A 178 15.78 6.88 -4.40
CA ARG A 178 16.83 6.33 -5.30
C ARG A 178 18.24 6.56 -4.79
N TYR A 179 18.51 7.68 -4.12
CA TYR A 179 19.84 8.04 -3.61
C TYR A 179 19.74 8.31 -2.12
N TYR A 180 19.59 7.19 -1.40
CA TYR A 180 19.47 7.07 0.03
C TYR A 180 20.32 8.09 0.82
N ALA A 181 19.65 9.13 1.30
CA ALA A 181 20.01 10.04 2.40
C ALA A 181 21.49 10.12 2.79
N ARG A 182 22.38 10.49 1.87
CA ARG A 182 23.79 10.77 2.20
C ARG A 182 24.22 12.21 2.12
N ASP A 183 23.47 13.10 1.48
CA ASP A 183 24.03 14.40 1.16
C ASP A 183 23.25 15.54 1.81
N TYR A 184 23.87 16.17 2.83
CA TYR A 184 23.58 17.55 3.21
C TYR A 184 23.58 18.48 1.99
N GLU A 185 24.29 18.12 0.91
CA GLU A 185 24.29 18.77 -0.40
C GLU A 185 22.87 18.87 -1.02
N ILE A 186 21.96 17.92 -0.78
CA ILE A 186 20.57 18.00 -1.28
C ILE A 186 19.83 19.17 -0.63
N ILE A 187 19.98 19.32 0.69
CA ILE A 187 19.38 20.41 1.45
C ILE A 187 20.04 21.74 1.03
N GLU A 188 21.37 21.75 0.90
CA GLU A 188 22.09 22.92 0.39
C GLU A 188 21.66 23.31 -1.02
N ASN A 189 21.44 22.34 -1.92
CA ASN A 189 20.99 22.60 -3.30
C ASN A 189 19.54 23.09 -3.35
N ILE A 190 18.65 22.57 -2.50
CA ILE A 190 17.27 23.06 -2.38
C ILE A 190 17.27 24.53 -1.94
N VAL A 191 18.08 24.86 -0.92
CA VAL A 191 18.21 26.24 -0.43
C VAL A 191 18.88 27.14 -1.47
N LYS A 192 19.99 26.68 -2.06
CA LYS A 192 20.81 27.44 -3.01
C LYS A 192 20.12 27.70 -4.35
N TYR A 193 19.28 26.79 -4.81
CA TYR A 193 18.61 26.88 -6.12
C TYR A 193 17.10 27.08 -6.02
N HIS A 194 16.61 27.53 -4.86
CA HIS A 194 15.20 27.72 -4.53
C HIS A 194 14.36 28.34 -5.67
N ASP A 195 14.78 29.48 -6.22
CA ASP A 195 13.98 30.21 -7.22
C ASP A 195 13.90 29.46 -8.57
N ARG A 196 14.96 28.75 -8.96
CA ARG A 196 15.00 27.90 -10.15
C ARG A 196 14.11 26.67 -9.99
N LEU A 197 14.09 26.10 -8.79
CA LEU A 197 13.22 24.97 -8.47
C LEU A 197 11.74 25.37 -8.56
N ASN A 198 11.39 26.55 -8.05
CA ASN A 198 10.04 27.08 -8.17
C ASN A 198 9.64 27.34 -9.63
N HIS A 199 10.57 27.84 -10.45
CA HIS A 199 10.32 28.05 -11.87
C HIS A 199 10.12 26.73 -12.62
N LEU A 200 10.98 25.73 -12.40
CA LEU A 200 10.87 24.41 -13.02
C LEU A 200 9.62 23.65 -12.57
N ALA A 201 9.20 23.81 -11.31
CA ALA A 201 7.97 23.23 -10.79
C ALA A 201 6.73 23.74 -11.54
N LYS A 202 6.66 25.06 -11.79
CA LYS A 202 5.57 25.67 -12.58
C LYS A 202 5.52 25.17 -14.04
N LEU A 203 6.63 24.65 -14.56
CA LEU A 203 6.73 24.10 -15.91
C LEU A 203 6.47 22.58 -15.97
N GLY A 204 6.30 21.90 -14.84
CA GLY A 204 6.20 20.43 -14.79
C GLY A 204 7.52 19.71 -15.12
N ALA A 205 8.66 20.42 -15.11
CA ALA A 205 9.97 19.95 -15.56
C ALA A 205 10.71 19.14 -14.48
N TYR A 206 10.08 18.05 -14.05
CA TYR A 206 10.45 17.21 -12.91
C TYR A 206 11.86 16.63 -12.95
N ASN A 207 12.30 16.12 -14.10
CA ASN A 207 13.64 15.56 -14.28
C ASN A 207 14.73 16.65 -14.24
N ALA A 208 14.41 17.89 -14.61
CA ALA A 208 15.30 19.03 -14.46
C ALA A 208 15.43 19.49 -13.00
N MET A 209 14.33 19.43 -12.24
CA MET A 209 14.35 19.65 -10.79
C MET A 209 15.22 18.60 -10.10
N LYS A 210 15.07 17.33 -10.48
CA LYS A 210 15.92 16.24 -10.00
C LYS A 210 17.40 16.47 -10.28
N ALA A 211 17.73 16.91 -11.50
CA ALA A 211 19.10 17.23 -11.86
C ALA A 211 19.69 18.33 -10.95
N LEU A 212 18.91 19.35 -10.63
CA LEU A 212 19.33 20.48 -9.80
C LEU A 212 19.47 20.12 -8.31
N ILE A 213 18.62 19.22 -7.80
CA ILE A 213 18.57 18.79 -6.39
C ILE A 213 19.56 17.64 -6.09
N SER A 214 19.79 16.73 -7.05
CA SER A 214 20.68 15.57 -6.91
C SER A 214 22.09 15.98 -6.46
N SER A 215 22.81 15.17 -5.69
CA SER A 215 24.19 15.51 -5.30
C SER A 215 25.19 15.35 -6.45
N SER A 216 26.30 16.08 -6.36
CA SER A 216 27.34 16.19 -7.39
C SER A 216 27.98 14.85 -7.80
N GLN A 217 27.84 13.81 -6.98
CA GLN A 217 28.37 12.47 -7.23
C GLN A 217 27.50 11.61 -8.17
N TYR A 218 26.23 11.99 -8.42
CA TYR A 218 25.26 11.14 -9.12
C TYR A 218 24.57 11.80 -10.30
N SER A 219 24.76 13.10 -10.51
CA SER A 219 24.45 13.75 -11.78
C SER A 219 25.74 14.12 -12.51
N ASN A 220 25.93 13.58 -13.71
CA ASN A 220 26.99 14.02 -14.64
C ASN A 220 26.69 15.40 -15.26
N ILE A 221 25.76 16.15 -14.66
CA ILE A 221 25.28 17.42 -15.16
C ILE A 221 26.00 18.54 -14.44
N ASN A 222 26.56 19.47 -15.21
CA ASN A 222 27.07 20.70 -14.64
C ASN A 222 25.90 21.60 -14.21
N LYS A 223 25.49 21.50 -12.94
CA LYS A 223 24.39 22.30 -12.34
C LYS A 223 24.59 23.80 -12.50
N GLY A 224 25.84 24.26 -12.58
CA GLY A 224 26.18 25.66 -12.85
C GLY A 224 25.74 26.15 -14.23
N LYS A 225 25.51 25.24 -15.19
CA LYS A 225 25.00 25.56 -16.53
C LYS A 225 23.47 25.54 -16.62
N LEU A 226 22.76 24.94 -15.65
CA LEU A 226 21.30 25.01 -15.54
C LEU A 226 20.88 26.37 -14.94
N THR A 227 21.16 27.43 -15.69
CA THR A 227 20.91 28.82 -15.29
C THR A 227 19.46 29.22 -15.56
N ASP A 228 19.00 30.32 -14.97
CA ASP A 228 17.68 30.90 -15.27
C ASP A 228 17.51 31.23 -16.75
N LYS A 229 18.59 31.64 -17.42
CA LYS A 229 18.62 31.85 -18.87
C LYS A 229 18.41 30.52 -19.62
N PHE A 230 19.13 29.46 -19.25
CA PHE A 230 18.93 28.14 -19.84
C PHE A 230 17.48 27.65 -19.70
N ILE A 231 16.89 27.81 -18.51
CA ILE A 231 15.50 27.39 -18.25
C ILE A 231 14.52 28.16 -19.14
N ARG A 232 14.71 29.48 -19.30
CA ARG A 232 13.88 30.32 -20.18
C ARG A 232 14.07 30.00 -21.67
N ASP A 233 15.30 29.73 -22.09
CA ASP A 233 15.64 29.49 -23.50
C ASP A 233 15.20 28.08 -23.96
N ASN A 234 14.86 27.17 -23.03
CA ASN A 234 14.53 25.76 -23.31
C ASN A 234 13.18 25.32 -22.71
N VAL A 235 12.22 26.24 -22.54
CA VAL A 235 10.93 25.97 -21.88
C VAL A 235 10.16 24.80 -22.52
N GLU A 236 10.04 24.78 -23.85
CA GLU A 236 9.27 23.73 -24.55
C GLU A 236 9.93 22.35 -24.41
N PHE A 237 11.26 22.29 -24.52
CA PHE A 237 12.01 21.06 -24.25
C PHE A 237 11.85 20.57 -22.80
N LEU A 238 11.82 21.47 -21.82
CA LEU A 238 11.71 21.11 -20.41
C LEU A 238 10.30 20.68 -20.00
N LYS A 239 9.25 21.21 -20.64
CA LYS A 239 7.85 20.80 -20.45
C LYS A 239 7.60 19.35 -20.86
N GLU A 240 8.35 18.83 -21.83
CA GLU A 240 8.32 17.41 -22.21
C GLU A 240 8.93 16.47 -21.14
N ASN A 241 9.43 17.04 -20.04
CA ASN A 241 10.05 16.34 -18.91
C ASN A 241 11.17 15.35 -19.33
N PRO A 242 12.15 15.80 -20.12
CA PRO A 242 13.20 14.95 -20.69
C PRO A 242 14.03 14.30 -19.58
N SER A 243 14.55 13.11 -19.85
CA SER A 243 15.39 12.40 -18.87
C SER A 243 16.61 13.23 -18.47
N ILE A 244 17.14 12.95 -17.27
CA ILE A 244 18.36 13.61 -16.76
C ILE A 244 19.51 13.48 -17.77
N SER A 245 19.63 12.35 -18.48
CA SER A 245 20.63 12.18 -19.54
C SER A 245 20.42 13.17 -20.68
N GLN A 246 19.20 13.29 -21.22
CA GLN A 246 18.88 14.21 -22.32
C GLN A 246 19.12 15.68 -21.92
N ILE A 247 18.81 16.04 -20.67
CA ILE A 247 19.13 17.37 -20.13
C ILE A 247 20.65 17.58 -20.08
N GLY A 248 21.40 16.56 -19.63
CA GLY A 248 22.85 16.53 -19.66
C GLY A 248 23.42 16.68 -21.06
N ASP A 249 22.82 16.01 -22.05
CA ASP A 249 23.24 16.05 -23.45
C ASP A 249 23.04 17.45 -24.06
N VAL A 250 21.92 18.13 -23.78
CA VAL A 250 21.68 19.52 -24.20
C VAL A 250 22.62 20.52 -23.49
N LEU A 251 23.00 20.25 -22.24
CA LEU A 251 23.97 21.05 -21.48
C LEU A 251 25.43 20.81 -21.90
N THR A 252 25.69 19.67 -22.55
CA THR A 252 27.02 19.20 -22.97
C THR A 252 27.18 19.13 -24.49
N SER A 253 26.20 19.59 -25.28
CA SER A 253 26.18 19.56 -26.75
C SER A 253 27.22 20.48 -27.42
N LYS A 254 28.49 20.18 -27.14
CA LYS A 254 29.59 20.24 -28.08
C LYS A 254 30.39 18.93 -28.18
N THR A 255 30.25 17.94 -27.29
CA THR A 255 31.20 16.79 -27.30
C THR A 255 30.72 15.53 -26.55
N LEU A 256 29.83 14.72 -27.13
CA LEU A 256 29.62 13.33 -26.63
C LEU A 256 29.12 12.33 -27.68
N ALA A 257 29.54 12.48 -28.93
CA ALA A 257 29.42 11.44 -29.95
C ALA A 257 30.45 10.29 -29.79
N ALA A 258 31.12 10.15 -28.63
CA ALA A 258 32.40 9.41 -28.54
C ALA A 258 32.51 8.30 -27.47
N LYS A 259 31.47 7.96 -26.69
CA LYS A 259 31.61 6.92 -25.63
C LYS A 259 30.49 5.89 -25.61
N ILE A 260 30.66 4.98 -26.55
CA ILE A 260 30.15 3.60 -26.65
C ILE A 260 30.19 2.84 -25.30
N GLY A 261 29.21 1.96 -25.04
CA GLY A 261 29.47 0.65 -24.38
C GLY A 261 28.70 0.31 -23.10
N VAL A 262 27.84 -0.73 -23.16
CA VAL A 262 26.98 -1.32 -22.10
C VAL A 262 27.76 -2.26 -21.15
N ALA A 263 27.37 -2.36 -19.85
CA ALA A 263 27.32 -3.62 -19.05
C ALA A 263 26.72 -3.45 -17.62
N ALA A 264 25.94 -4.46 -17.18
CA ALA A 264 25.06 -4.52 -15.99
C ALA A 264 25.72 -5.04 -14.68
N TYR A 265 25.10 -4.84 -13.50
CA TYR A 265 25.36 -5.63 -12.28
C TYR A 265 24.14 -5.89 -11.36
N LYS A 266 24.31 -6.99 -10.62
CA LYS A 266 23.40 -7.88 -9.90
C LYS A 266 22.59 -7.28 -8.74
N ILE A 267 21.28 -7.48 -8.77
CA ILE A 267 20.37 -7.33 -7.63
C ILE A 267 20.51 -8.56 -6.73
N SER A 268 21.00 -8.41 -5.50
CA SER A 268 20.72 -9.41 -4.47
C SER A 268 20.77 -8.83 -3.05
N ASN A 269 19.65 -9.06 -2.34
CA ASN A 269 19.46 -9.06 -0.87
C ASN A 269 19.11 -7.74 -0.15
N MET A 270 18.20 -6.93 -0.68
CA MET A 270 17.49 -5.97 0.19
C MET A 270 16.27 -6.67 0.83
N PHE A 271 16.04 -6.44 2.13
CA PHE A 271 14.98 -7.00 2.99
C PHE A 271 15.24 -8.34 3.72
N ARG A 272 16.39 -8.54 4.36
CA ARG A 272 16.58 -9.69 5.29
C ARG A 272 16.39 -9.40 6.78
N ASN A 273 15.98 -8.21 7.17
CA ASN A 273 15.80 -7.93 8.60
C ASN A 273 14.48 -8.52 9.13
N LYS A 274 14.58 -9.47 10.06
CA LYS A 274 13.43 -10.13 10.68
C LYS A 274 13.13 -9.57 12.08
N ILE A 275 11.89 -9.15 12.29
CA ILE A 275 11.39 -8.74 13.61
C ILE A 275 10.91 -9.99 14.34
N ILE A 276 11.43 -10.25 15.54
CA ILE A 276 11.00 -11.36 16.39
C ILE A 276 10.42 -10.77 17.68
N ILE A 277 9.11 -10.91 17.84
CA ILE A 277 8.40 -10.55 19.08
C ILE A 277 8.37 -11.82 19.95
N PRO A 278 8.97 -11.80 21.15
CA PRO A 278 8.99 -12.97 22.03
C PRO A 278 7.59 -13.35 22.52
N GLU A 279 7.33 -14.64 22.74
CA GLU A 279 6.06 -15.12 23.33
C GLU A 279 5.83 -14.53 24.75
N ASP A 280 6.91 -14.28 25.52
CA ASP A 280 6.86 -13.62 26.83
C ASP A 280 6.57 -12.11 26.76
N PHE A 281 6.50 -11.51 25.56
CA PHE A 281 6.10 -10.11 25.40
C PHE A 281 4.68 -9.85 25.93
N ALA A 282 3.79 -10.83 25.76
CA ALA A 282 2.43 -10.82 26.32
C ALA A 282 2.40 -10.88 27.86
N GLU A 283 3.48 -11.34 28.49
CA GLU A 283 3.59 -11.48 29.96
C GLU A 283 4.21 -10.25 30.64
N SER A 284 4.79 -9.32 29.88
CA SER A 284 5.20 -8.01 30.38
C SER A 284 3.98 -7.12 30.66
N ASN A 285 4.12 -5.96 31.33
CA ASN A 285 2.95 -5.19 31.83
C ASN A 285 2.12 -4.47 30.77
N LEU A 286 2.34 -4.80 29.50
CA LEU A 286 1.34 -4.73 28.45
C LEU A 286 0.32 -5.89 28.51
N LYS A 287 0.29 -6.68 29.60
CA LYS A 287 -0.66 -7.76 29.90
C LYS A 287 -2.14 -7.41 29.66
N TYR A 288 -2.46 -6.12 29.53
CA TYR A 288 -3.81 -5.61 29.32
C TYR A 288 -4.08 -5.08 27.90
N ILE A 289 -3.06 -4.98 27.04
CA ILE A 289 -3.23 -4.69 25.61
C ILE A 289 -3.05 -6.00 24.85
N ASP A 290 -4.17 -6.57 24.42
CA ASP A 290 -4.19 -7.79 23.64
C ASP A 290 -3.88 -7.46 22.17
N PHE A 291 -2.62 -7.65 21.77
CA PHE A 291 -2.17 -7.44 20.39
C PHE A 291 -2.83 -8.40 19.39
N ASN A 292 -3.38 -9.54 19.83
CA ASN A 292 -4.16 -10.42 18.95
C ASN A 292 -5.54 -9.81 18.63
N LYS A 293 -6.00 -8.86 19.45
CA LYS A 293 -7.26 -8.12 19.25
C LYS A 293 -7.06 -6.77 18.58
N ILE A 294 -5.83 -6.42 18.20
CA ILE A 294 -5.55 -5.29 17.32
C ILE A 294 -5.69 -5.80 15.88
N GLY A 295 -6.45 -5.08 15.06
CA GLY A 295 -6.71 -5.47 13.68
C GLY A 295 -5.41 -5.72 12.90
N LYS A 296 -5.30 -6.87 12.20
CA LYS A 296 -4.12 -7.19 11.37
C LYS A 296 -3.81 -6.11 10.34
N GLU A 297 -4.83 -5.40 9.86
CA GLU A 297 -4.67 -4.28 8.92
C GLU A 297 -4.05 -3.05 9.57
N VAL A 298 -4.35 -2.76 10.84
CA VAL A 298 -3.72 -1.67 11.60
C VAL A 298 -2.22 -1.90 11.72
N LEU A 299 -1.81 -3.16 11.96
CA LEU A 299 -0.40 -3.55 12.08
C LEU A 299 0.36 -3.50 10.74
N LYS A 300 -0.34 -3.57 9.60
CA LYS A 300 0.26 -3.50 8.26
C LYS A 300 0.36 -2.07 7.72
N GLN A 301 -0.62 -1.22 8.03
CA GLN A 301 -0.76 0.11 7.45
C GLN A 301 -0.03 1.21 8.22
N ASN A 302 0.28 0.97 9.50
CA ASN A 302 1.00 1.93 10.35
C ASN A 302 2.43 1.48 10.64
N ASN A 303 3.38 2.41 10.67
CA ASN A 303 4.74 2.14 11.12
C ASN A 303 4.70 1.65 12.58
N LEU A 304 5.42 0.56 12.86
CA LEU A 304 5.53 -0.05 14.20
C LEU A 304 5.89 0.96 15.29
N ARG A 305 6.66 2.02 14.95
CA ARG A 305 6.89 3.14 15.88
C ARG A 305 5.59 3.76 16.37
N ASN A 306 4.76 4.21 15.44
CA ASN A 306 3.55 4.96 15.73
C ASN A 306 2.59 4.08 16.51
N ILE A 307 2.46 2.81 16.11
CA ILE A 307 1.69 1.80 16.84
C ILE A 307 2.18 1.69 18.28
N LEU A 308 3.49 1.54 18.50
CA LEU A 308 4.06 1.39 19.84
C LEU A 308 3.97 2.69 20.67
N ASP A 309 4.25 3.85 20.08
CA ASP A 309 4.15 5.16 20.71
C ASP A 309 2.71 5.47 21.11
N ASN A 310 1.73 5.09 20.28
CA ASN A 310 0.30 5.23 20.57
C ASN A 310 -0.20 4.21 21.59
N CYS A 311 0.21 2.93 21.45
CA CYS A 311 -0.02 1.90 22.48
C CYS A 311 0.51 2.34 23.83
N TYR A 312 1.59 3.11 23.83
CA TYR A 312 2.19 3.65 25.03
C TYR A 312 1.42 4.87 25.58
N LYS A 313 1.17 5.86 24.71
CA LYS A 313 0.49 7.11 25.03
C LYS A 313 -0.94 6.89 25.51
N TYR A 314 -1.65 6.00 24.85
CA TYR A 314 -3.06 5.69 25.09
C TYR A 314 -3.26 4.33 25.76
N ALA A 315 -2.23 3.80 26.45
CA ALA A 315 -2.24 2.43 26.98
C ALA A 315 -3.47 2.14 27.83
N MET A 316 -3.86 3.12 28.65
CA MET A 316 -4.96 3.01 29.60
C MET A 316 -6.33 3.09 28.92
N GLU A 317 -6.43 3.92 27.89
CA GLU A 317 -7.60 4.14 27.05
C GLU A 317 -7.84 2.90 26.16
N ILE A 318 -6.78 2.36 25.58
CA ILE A 318 -6.78 1.12 24.78
C ILE A 318 -7.22 -0.06 25.66
N GLU A 319 -6.60 -0.23 26.83
CA GLU A 319 -6.98 -1.26 27.80
C GLU A 319 -8.46 -1.14 28.20
N PHE A 320 -8.92 0.07 28.49
CA PHE A 320 -10.32 0.32 28.83
C PHE A 320 -11.24 -0.12 27.68
N CYS A 321 -10.94 0.30 26.45
CA CYS A 321 -11.69 -0.06 25.26
C CYS A 321 -11.75 -1.59 25.08
N GLN A 322 -10.62 -2.28 25.16
CA GLN A 322 -10.57 -3.74 25.03
C GLN A 322 -11.37 -4.47 26.12
N LYS A 323 -11.32 -4.01 27.38
CA LYS A 323 -12.09 -4.60 28.49
C LYS A 323 -13.60 -4.51 28.31
N ILE A 324 -14.09 -3.49 27.61
CA ILE A 324 -15.52 -3.32 27.34
C ILE A 324 -15.95 -3.82 25.95
N GLY A 325 -15.04 -4.42 25.18
CA GLY A 325 -15.32 -4.92 23.83
C GLY A 325 -15.32 -3.85 22.73
N ALA A 326 -14.82 -2.64 23.00
CA ALA A 326 -14.75 -1.52 22.06
C ALA A 326 -13.48 -1.59 21.18
N PHE A 327 -13.28 -2.69 20.46
CA PHE A 327 -12.07 -2.96 19.68
C PHE A 327 -11.80 -1.94 18.57
N ARG A 328 -12.83 -1.41 17.89
CA ARG A 328 -12.65 -0.37 16.87
C ARG A 328 -12.12 0.94 17.45
N MET A 329 -12.53 1.27 18.66
CA MET A 329 -12.00 2.43 19.38
C MET A 329 -10.56 2.17 19.83
N ALA A 330 -10.24 0.95 20.28
CA ALA A 330 -8.87 0.55 20.59
C ALA A 330 -7.95 0.63 19.35
N ASP A 331 -8.40 0.10 18.20
CA ASP A 331 -7.68 0.17 16.92
C ASP A 331 -7.44 1.62 16.47
N TYR A 332 -8.43 2.50 16.65
CA TYR A 332 -8.29 3.93 16.36
C TYR A 332 -7.21 4.59 17.24
N LEU A 333 -7.24 4.32 18.55
CA LEU A 333 -6.23 4.84 19.48
C LEU A 333 -4.82 4.32 19.15
N VAL A 334 -4.69 3.06 18.74
CA VAL A 334 -3.41 2.43 18.34
C VAL A 334 -2.88 3.02 17.03
N SER A 335 -3.76 3.22 16.05
CA SER A 335 -3.39 3.81 14.75
C SER A 335 -2.91 5.25 14.89
N GLY A 336 -3.30 5.90 15.99
CA GLY A 336 -3.01 7.29 16.26
C GLY A 336 -4.24 8.11 15.91
N PRO A 337 -4.92 8.73 16.89
CA PRO A 337 -6.03 9.60 16.57
C PRO A 337 -5.50 10.75 15.70
N LEU A 338 -6.16 11.00 14.58
CA LEU A 338 -5.91 12.17 13.73
C LEU A 338 -6.39 13.42 14.49
N ASN A 339 -5.67 13.78 15.56
CA ASN A 339 -6.00 14.89 16.45
C ASN A 339 -6.06 16.25 15.73
N TYR A 340 -5.60 16.32 14.49
CA TYR A 340 -5.57 17.53 13.67
C TYR A 340 -6.89 17.82 12.94
N TYR A 341 -7.79 16.84 12.78
CA TYR A 341 -8.98 17.01 11.94
C TYR A 341 -10.30 16.96 12.71
N HIS A 342 -10.26 16.55 13.98
CA HIS A 342 -11.45 16.31 14.75
C HIS A 342 -11.24 16.89 16.14
N ASN A 343 -12.00 17.94 16.50
CA ASN A 343 -11.98 18.61 17.81
C ASN A 343 -12.44 17.70 18.99
N LEU A 344 -12.32 16.38 18.84
CA LEU A 344 -12.77 15.37 19.79
C LEU A 344 -11.55 14.78 20.53
N THR A 345 -11.39 15.17 21.79
CA THR A 345 -10.39 14.58 22.68
C THR A 345 -10.90 13.25 23.21
N ILE A 346 -10.23 12.16 22.81
CA ILE A 346 -10.56 10.80 23.29
C ILE A 346 -9.68 10.48 24.49
N ASP A 347 -10.10 10.96 25.66
CA ASP A 347 -9.47 10.65 26.95
C ASP A 347 -10.31 9.67 27.78
N ARG A 348 -9.84 9.38 28.99
CA ARG A 348 -10.56 8.53 29.94
C ARG A 348 -11.94 9.04 30.35
N GLU A 349 -12.16 10.35 30.39
CA GLU A 349 -13.45 10.91 30.78
C GLU A 349 -14.46 10.69 29.65
N PHE A 350 -14.06 10.98 28.42
CA PHE A 350 -14.84 10.67 27.22
C PHE A 350 -15.21 9.18 27.16
N LEU A 351 -14.24 8.28 27.36
CA LEU A 351 -14.48 6.83 27.31
C LEU A 351 -15.42 6.35 28.42
N LYS A 352 -15.32 6.91 29.63
CA LYS A 352 -16.23 6.59 30.74
C LYS A 352 -17.64 7.09 30.47
N ALA A 353 -17.79 8.34 30.02
CA ALA A 353 -19.07 8.95 29.70
C ALA A 353 -19.81 8.18 28.59
N ASN A 354 -19.07 7.64 27.62
CA ASN A 354 -19.62 6.91 26.48
C ASN A 354 -19.59 5.39 26.63
N LYS A 355 -19.28 4.85 27.83
CA LYS A 355 -19.08 3.41 28.06
C LYS A 355 -20.22 2.53 27.53
N GLN A 356 -21.47 2.93 27.71
CA GLN A 356 -22.61 2.11 27.29
C GLN A 356 -22.73 2.01 25.76
N VAL A 357 -22.40 3.09 25.04
CA VAL A 357 -22.38 3.09 23.58
C VAL A 357 -21.17 2.30 23.07
N LEU A 358 -20.00 2.49 23.70
CA LEU A 358 -18.75 1.83 23.32
C LEU A 358 -18.81 0.30 23.41
N LYS A 359 -19.62 -0.26 24.32
CA LYS A 359 -19.85 -1.73 24.41
C LYS A 359 -20.39 -2.34 23.10
N ASN A 360 -21.06 -1.54 22.28
CA ASN A 360 -21.57 -1.98 20.98
C ASN A 360 -20.51 -1.88 19.86
N ASN A 361 -19.27 -1.53 20.22
CA ASN A 361 -18.13 -1.44 19.32
C ASN A 361 -18.33 -0.48 18.11
N PRO A 362 -18.78 0.78 18.33
CA PRO A 362 -18.91 1.78 17.29
C PRO A 362 -17.55 2.16 16.68
N SER A 363 -17.56 2.61 15.43
CA SER A 363 -16.42 3.32 14.84
C SER A 363 -16.30 4.74 15.43
N ILE A 364 -15.14 5.39 15.26
CA ILE A 364 -14.98 6.79 15.66
C ILE A 364 -15.95 7.73 14.92
N ASP A 365 -16.26 7.41 13.67
CA ASP A 365 -17.17 8.14 12.81
C ASP A 365 -18.55 8.38 13.45
N TYR A 366 -19.05 7.40 14.22
CA TYR A 366 -20.29 7.56 14.98
C TYR A 366 -20.26 8.76 15.95
N PHE A 367 -19.14 8.94 16.65
CA PHE A 367 -19.01 10.03 17.63
C PHE A 367 -18.79 11.37 16.96
N LEU A 368 -18.02 11.39 15.86
CA LEU A 368 -17.79 12.60 15.06
C LEU A 368 -19.08 13.13 14.45
N ASN A 369 -19.99 12.23 14.05
CA ASN A 369 -21.23 12.59 13.38
C ASN A 369 -22.47 12.49 14.30
N ARG A 370 -22.30 12.46 15.62
CA ARG A 370 -23.42 12.26 16.57
C ARG A 370 -24.53 13.30 16.40
N SER A 371 -24.18 14.57 16.24
CA SER A 371 -25.15 15.65 16.00
C SER A 371 -25.91 15.46 14.69
N ARG A 372 -25.22 15.03 13.62
CA ARG A 372 -25.86 14.75 12.33
C ARG A 372 -26.81 13.55 12.40
N ILE A 373 -26.42 12.49 13.11
CA ILE A 373 -27.29 11.33 13.37
C ILE A 373 -28.56 11.76 14.12
N GLU A 374 -28.43 12.66 15.11
CA GLU A 374 -29.56 13.20 15.87
C GLU A 374 -30.49 14.05 15.00
N GLU A 375 -29.94 14.90 14.14
CA GLU A 375 -30.70 15.71 13.18
C GLU A 375 -31.42 14.84 12.16
N PHE A 376 -30.72 13.93 11.50
CA PHE A 376 -31.28 13.06 10.47
C PHE A 376 -32.36 12.11 11.02
N ALA A 377 -32.20 11.63 12.25
CA ALA A 377 -33.25 10.87 12.93
C ALA A 377 -34.54 11.69 13.11
N LYS A 378 -34.44 12.99 13.40
CA LYS A 378 -35.60 13.89 13.50
C LYS A 378 -36.24 14.11 12.12
N GLU A 379 -35.44 14.32 11.08
CA GLU A 379 -35.92 14.45 9.69
C GLU A 379 -36.76 13.23 9.27
N LEU A 380 -36.27 12.03 9.61
CA LEU A 380 -36.96 10.76 9.36
C LEU A 380 -38.06 10.42 10.36
N ARG A 381 -38.28 11.25 11.39
CA ARG A 381 -39.26 11.01 12.47
C ARG A 381 -39.07 9.66 13.17
N ILE A 382 -37.81 9.24 13.35
CA ILE A 382 -37.44 8.00 14.05
C ILE A 382 -36.69 8.32 15.35
N LYS A 383 -36.70 7.37 16.29
CA LYS A 383 -35.91 7.50 17.52
C LYS A 383 -34.41 7.47 17.19
N THR A 384 -33.64 8.45 17.63
CA THR A 384 -32.17 8.50 17.45
C THR A 384 -31.49 7.20 17.85
N GLY A 385 -31.84 6.64 19.02
CA GLY A 385 -31.24 5.38 19.49
C GLY A 385 -31.45 4.20 18.54
N ARG A 386 -32.54 4.21 17.75
CA ARG A 386 -32.79 3.18 16.75
C ARG A 386 -31.85 3.32 15.54
N LEU A 387 -31.67 4.55 15.04
CA LEU A 387 -30.71 4.82 13.96
C LEU A 387 -29.29 4.50 14.42
N SER A 388 -28.88 5.00 15.59
CA SER A 388 -27.58 4.73 16.19
C SER A 388 -27.28 3.24 16.29
N ASN A 389 -28.21 2.45 16.86
CA ASN A 389 -28.02 1.02 17.02
C ASN A 389 -27.85 0.31 15.67
N TYR A 390 -28.59 0.75 14.64
CA TYR A 390 -28.49 0.19 13.31
C TYR A 390 -27.13 0.51 12.66
N LEU A 391 -26.72 1.77 12.65
CA LEU A 391 -25.43 2.20 12.08
C LEU A 391 -24.25 1.47 12.72
N ILE A 392 -24.26 1.34 14.06
CA ILE A 392 -23.22 0.65 14.81
C ILE A 392 -23.19 -0.84 14.47
N LYS A 393 -24.35 -1.51 14.51
CA LYS A 393 -24.46 -2.96 14.26
C LYS A 393 -24.00 -3.33 12.85
N HIS A 394 -24.36 -2.54 11.85
CA HIS A 394 -24.04 -2.81 10.45
C HIS A 394 -22.72 -2.15 10.00
N ASN A 395 -22.07 -1.37 10.88
CA ASN A 395 -20.85 -0.61 10.60
C ASN A 395 -20.99 0.31 9.38
N VAL A 396 -22.04 1.12 9.39
CA VAL A 396 -22.43 2.03 8.30
C VAL A 396 -22.20 3.46 8.77
N SER A 397 -21.56 4.28 7.94
CA SER A 397 -21.43 5.72 8.20
C SER A 397 -22.77 6.43 7.98
N ILE A 398 -22.98 7.56 8.64
CA ILE A 398 -24.22 8.31 8.45
C ILE A 398 -24.40 8.76 6.99
N GLN A 399 -23.32 9.13 6.31
CA GLN A 399 -23.36 9.58 4.91
C GLN A 399 -23.83 8.48 3.97
N ALA A 400 -23.34 7.25 4.16
CA ALA A 400 -23.78 6.11 3.34
C ALA A 400 -25.26 5.79 3.60
N PHE A 401 -25.72 5.90 4.84
CA PHE A 401 -27.12 5.70 5.18
C PHE A 401 -28.03 6.80 4.60
N GLU A 402 -27.60 8.06 4.67
CA GLU A 402 -28.29 9.21 4.05
C GLU A 402 -28.43 9.01 2.54
N SER A 403 -27.33 8.68 1.86
CA SER A 403 -27.34 8.40 0.41
C SER A 403 -28.29 7.24 0.05
N TYR A 404 -28.31 6.17 0.84
CA TYR A 404 -29.27 5.08 0.65
C TYR A 404 -30.72 5.56 0.80
N VAL A 405 -31.00 6.36 1.83
CA VAL A 405 -32.34 6.92 2.08
C VAL A 405 -32.78 7.83 0.93
N ASP A 406 -31.87 8.62 0.38
CA ASP A 406 -32.15 9.48 -0.76
C ASP A 406 -32.45 8.67 -2.02
N ASN A 407 -31.73 7.56 -2.26
CA ASN A 407 -32.00 6.65 -3.37
C ASN A 407 -33.39 6.01 -3.26
N ILE A 408 -33.78 5.47 -2.09
CA ILE A 408 -35.10 4.86 -1.93
C ILE A 408 -36.24 5.89 -2.02
N LYS A 409 -36.01 7.15 -1.58
CA LYS A 409 -36.95 8.26 -1.76
C LYS A 409 -37.10 8.63 -3.23
N TYR A 410 -35.99 8.72 -3.97
CA TYR A 410 -35.99 8.99 -5.41
C TYR A 410 -36.80 7.94 -6.16
N LEU A 411 -36.57 6.67 -5.85
CA LEU A 411 -37.29 5.53 -6.44
C LEU A 411 -38.74 5.38 -5.97
N LYS A 412 -39.20 6.24 -5.04
CA LYS A 412 -40.54 6.19 -4.43
C LYS A 412 -40.85 4.82 -3.81
N TRP A 413 -39.85 4.14 -3.27
CA TRP A 413 -40.06 2.90 -2.53
C TRP A 413 -40.85 3.18 -1.25
N ASP A 414 -41.71 2.24 -0.83
CA ASP A 414 -42.45 2.38 0.41
C ASP A 414 -41.47 2.42 1.61
N ILE A 415 -41.53 3.50 2.39
CA ILE A 415 -40.64 3.74 3.53
C ILE A 415 -41.27 3.11 4.77
N ASN A 416 -40.88 1.87 5.05
CA ASN A 416 -41.28 1.13 6.22
C ASN A 416 -40.04 0.60 6.97
N LYS A 417 -40.24 -0.12 8.07
CA LYS A 417 -39.14 -0.64 8.89
C LYS A 417 -38.15 -1.50 8.11
N LYS A 418 -38.62 -2.34 7.18
CA LYS A 418 -37.76 -3.28 6.45
C LYS A 418 -36.95 -2.59 5.36
N THR A 419 -37.58 -1.67 4.63
CA THR A 419 -36.90 -0.88 3.58
C THR A 419 -35.95 0.15 4.18
N LEU A 420 -36.30 0.79 5.30
CA LEU A 420 -35.43 1.78 5.93
C LEU A 420 -34.25 1.14 6.71
N PHE A 421 -34.43 -0.06 7.27
CA PHE A 421 -33.40 -0.78 8.04
C PHE A 421 -33.20 -2.21 7.52
N PRO A 422 -32.64 -2.38 6.31
CA PRO A 422 -32.42 -3.71 5.72
C PRO A 422 -31.36 -4.50 6.50
N ASP A 423 -31.55 -5.82 6.62
CA ASP A 423 -30.56 -6.68 7.30
C ASP A 423 -29.21 -6.73 6.57
N LYS A 424 -29.23 -6.60 5.23
CA LYS A 424 -28.04 -6.62 4.37
C LYS A 424 -27.79 -5.25 3.74
N PHE A 425 -27.57 -4.23 4.57
CA PHE A 425 -27.41 -2.83 4.13
C PHE A 425 -26.60 -2.63 2.85
N LYS A 426 -25.42 -3.24 2.73
CA LYS A 426 -24.56 -3.06 1.54
C LYS A 426 -25.25 -3.47 0.24
N ILE A 427 -25.85 -4.66 0.22
CA ILE A 427 -26.56 -5.17 -0.96
C ILE A 427 -27.76 -4.28 -1.29
N ASN A 428 -28.55 -3.92 -0.28
CA ASN A 428 -29.71 -3.05 -0.49
C ASN A 428 -29.34 -1.64 -0.96
N ALA A 429 -28.21 -1.10 -0.48
CA ALA A 429 -27.71 0.19 -0.91
C ALA A 429 -27.22 0.15 -2.36
N GLU A 430 -26.48 -0.89 -2.74
CA GLU A 430 -26.05 -1.15 -4.12
C GLU A 430 -27.26 -1.36 -5.05
N ASP A 431 -28.27 -2.13 -4.63
CA ASP A 431 -29.50 -2.35 -5.40
C ASP A 431 -30.28 -1.03 -5.61
N ALA A 432 -30.41 -0.20 -4.57
CA ALA A 432 -31.08 1.09 -4.68
C ALA A 432 -30.29 2.07 -5.57
N GLU A 433 -28.97 2.11 -5.45
CA GLU A 433 -28.11 2.92 -6.32
C GLU A 433 -28.24 2.49 -7.79
N LEU A 434 -28.19 1.18 -8.05
CA LEU A 434 -28.38 0.62 -9.39
C LEU A 434 -29.76 0.95 -9.95
N ALA A 435 -30.81 0.82 -9.14
CA ALA A 435 -32.17 1.15 -9.56
C ALA A 435 -32.34 2.65 -9.86
N VAL A 436 -31.72 3.55 -9.08
CA VAL A 436 -31.69 4.99 -9.40
C VAL A 436 -30.99 5.24 -10.72
N GLU A 437 -29.87 4.57 -10.96
CA GLU A 437 -29.12 4.69 -12.20
C GLU A 437 -29.94 4.21 -13.40
N LEU A 438 -30.65 3.08 -13.27
CA LEU A 438 -31.56 2.56 -14.28
C LEU A 438 -32.77 3.47 -14.54
N ASP A 439 -33.35 4.06 -13.50
CA ASP A 439 -34.49 4.98 -13.62
C ASP A 439 -34.09 6.31 -14.28
N LYS A 440 -32.95 6.89 -13.89
CA LYS A 440 -32.36 8.06 -14.56
C LYS A 440 -32.08 7.78 -16.02
N GLU A 441 -31.52 6.62 -16.30
CA GLU A 441 -31.23 6.20 -17.67
C GLU A 441 -32.51 5.93 -18.49
N THR A 442 -33.58 5.46 -17.85
CA THR A 442 -34.89 5.27 -18.47
C THR A 442 -35.57 6.62 -18.74
N GLN A 443 -35.44 7.58 -17.83
CA GLN A 443 -35.98 8.94 -17.94
C GLN A 443 -35.21 9.81 -18.97
N GLU A 444 -33.91 9.56 -19.15
CA GLU A 444 -33.08 10.28 -20.14
C GLU A 444 -33.26 9.79 -21.59
N ASN A 445 -33.92 8.66 -21.87
CA ASN A 445 -33.84 7.98 -23.18
C ASN A 445 -35.16 7.67 -23.90
N GLN A 446 -35.89 8.71 -24.33
CA GLN A 446 -36.75 8.56 -25.51
C GLN A 446 -35.96 8.65 -26.83
N SER A 447 -34.94 9.52 -26.89
CA SER A 447 -34.08 9.68 -28.07
C SER A 447 -33.13 8.49 -28.26
N LEU A 448 -32.45 8.04 -27.21
CA LEU A 448 -31.55 6.87 -27.32
C LEU A 448 -32.33 5.61 -27.63
N LYS A 449 -33.57 5.45 -27.14
CA LYS A 449 -34.38 4.29 -27.51
C LYS A 449 -34.63 4.27 -29.02
N LEU A 450 -35.00 5.40 -29.61
CA LEU A 450 -35.20 5.53 -31.05
C LEU A 450 -33.90 5.31 -31.86
N GLU A 451 -32.78 5.87 -31.39
CA GLU A 451 -31.45 5.65 -31.98
C GLU A 451 -31.00 4.19 -31.86
N PHE A 452 -31.29 3.54 -30.72
CA PHE A 452 -30.96 2.14 -30.48
C PHE A 452 -31.81 1.22 -31.35
N ASP A 453 -33.11 1.46 -31.47
CA ASP A 453 -34.01 0.69 -32.33
C ASP A 453 -33.54 0.80 -33.80
N LYS A 454 -33.13 1.99 -34.26
CA LYS A 454 -32.51 2.18 -35.58
C LYS A 454 -31.19 1.39 -35.73
N ALA A 455 -30.30 1.47 -34.74
CA ALA A 455 -29.03 0.74 -34.76
C ALA A 455 -29.22 -0.79 -34.79
N VAL A 456 -30.27 -1.31 -34.15
CA VAL A 456 -30.64 -2.74 -34.21
C VAL A 456 -30.98 -3.14 -35.65
N ASP A 457 -31.77 -2.33 -36.35
CA ASP A 457 -32.09 -2.60 -37.76
C ASP A 457 -30.83 -2.55 -38.65
N ASP A 458 -29.96 -1.55 -38.44
CA ASP A 458 -28.72 -1.38 -39.22
C ASP A 458 -27.68 -2.47 -38.94
N PHE A 459 -27.68 -3.06 -37.75
CA PHE A 459 -26.75 -4.12 -37.35
C PHE A 459 -27.31 -5.54 -37.48
N LYS A 460 -28.49 -5.71 -38.06
CA LYS A 460 -29.13 -7.02 -38.22
C LYS A 460 -28.29 -8.05 -38.98
N GLN A 461 -27.42 -7.60 -39.87
CA GLN A 461 -26.46 -8.47 -40.60
C GLN A 461 -25.45 -9.20 -39.69
N TYR A 462 -25.23 -8.72 -38.46
CA TYR A 462 -24.40 -9.37 -37.45
C TYR A 462 -25.14 -10.48 -36.69
N GLU A 463 -26.42 -10.73 -37.00
CA GLU A 463 -27.17 -11.84 -36.44
C GLU A 463 -27.17 -13.03 -37.39
N LEU A 464 -26.38 -14.05 -37.08
CA LEU A 464 -26.43 -15.33 -37.79
C LEU A 464 -25.97 -16.49 -36.94
N THR A 465 -26.35 -17.69 -37.36
CA THR A 465 -25.76 -18.93 -36.86
C THR A 465 -24.61 -19.30 -37.79
N PHE A 466 -23.40 -19.39 -37.24
CA PHE A 466 -22.20 -19.77 -37.99
C PHE A 466 -21.49 -20.92 -37.28
N LYS A 467 -21.35 -22.04 -38.00
CA LYS A 467 -20.84 -23.30 -37.44
C LYS A 467 -21.63 -23.69 -36.17
N ASN A 468 -20.95 -23.84 -35.03
CA ASN A 468 -21.55 -24.25 -33.76
C ASN A 468 -21.92 -23.06 -32.84
N PHE A 469 -21.89 -21.83 -33.37
CA PHE A 469 -22.16 -20.61 -32.61
C PHE A 469 -23.36 -19.83 -33.16
N VAL A 470 -24.08 -19.21 -32.24
CA VAL A 470 -25.15 -18.26 -32.50
C VAL A 470 -24.63 -16.87 -32.14
N PHE A 471 -24.65 -15.97 -33.12
CA PHE A 471 -24.28 -14.57 -32.99
C PHE A 471 -25.56 -13.73 -32.99
N THR A 472 -25.75 -12.91 -31.95
CA THR A 472 -26.94 -12.05 -31.79
C THR A 472 -26.54 -10.70 -31.22
N ILE A 473 -27.22 -9.65 -31.61
CA ILE A 473 -26.98 -8.29 -31.11
C ILE A 473 -27.91 -7.98 -29.93
N PRO A 474 -27.60 -6.97 -29.08
CA PRO A 474 -28.58 -6.46 -28.13
C PRO A 474 -29.74 -5.80 -28.87
N HIS A 475 -30.98 -6.11 -28.46
CA HIS A 475 -32.20 -5.56 -29.05
C HIS A 475 -32.79 -4.40 -28.26
N LYS A 476 -32.34 -4.22 -27.02
CA LYS A 476 -32.66 -3.08 -26.17
C LYS A 476 -31.43 -2.71 -25.32
N PRO A 477 -31.32 -1.46 -24.83
CA PRO A 477 -30.21 -1.03 -23.97
C PRO A 477 -29.99 -1.94 -22.75
N GLN A 478 -31.08 -2.52 -22.23
CA GLN A 478 -31.07 -3.44 -21.08
C GLN A 478 -30.29 -4.74 -21.37
N ASP A 479 -30.26 -5.22 -22.62
CA ASP A 479 -29.59 -6.48 -22.95
C ASP A 479 -28.07 -6.39 -22.74
N LEU A 480 -27.48 -5.22 -23.00
CA LEU A 480 -26.05 -4.95 -22.72
C LEU A 480 -25.74 -4.97 -21.22
N ILE A 481 -26.69 -4.53 -20.38
CA ILE A 481 -26.55 -4.57 -18.93
C ILE A 481 -26.63 -6.02 -18.44
N GLU A 482 -27.68 -6.74 -18.86
CA GLU A 482 -27.92 -8.12 -18.46
C GLU A 482 -26.77 -9.04 -18.90
N GLU A 483 -26.28 -8.89 -20.12
CA GLU A 483 -25.14 -9.64 -20.63
C GLU A 483 -23.86 -9.28 -19.87
N GLY A 484 -23.63 -7.99 -19.59
CA GLY A 484 -22.51 -7.51 -18.79
C GLY A 484 -22.48 -8.12 -17.39
N VAL A 485 -23.64 -8.23 -16.73
CA VAL A 485 -23.79 -8.89 -15.42
C VAL A 485 -23.49 -10.39 -15.51
N LYS A 486 -24.02 -11.09 -16.52
CA LYS A 486 -23.80 -12.55 -16.70
C LYS A 486 -22.34 -12.89 -16.96
N LEU A 487 -21.66 -12.07 -17.78
CA LEU A 487 -20.24 -12.24 -18.11
C LEU A 487 -19.30 -11.59 -17.09
N ASN A 488 -19.80 -10.77 -16.16
CA ASN A 488 -18.98 -9.93 -15.28
C ASN A 488 -18.00 -9.04 -16.09
N ASN A 489 -18.51 -8.47 -17.18
CA ASN A 489 -17.80 -7.57 -18.10
C ASN A 489 -18.50 -6.20 -18.12
N CYS A 490 -17.74 -5.13 -18.37
CA CYS A 490 -18.28 -3.75 -18.36
C CYS A 490 -19.00 -3.37 -19.67
N LEU A 491 -19.99 -4.15 -20.11
CA LEU A 491 -20.72 -3.90 -21.37
C LEU A 491 -21.70 -2.72 -21.29
N LYS A 492 -22.01 -2.23 -20.08
CA LYS A 492 -22.88 -1.08 -19.83
C LYS A 492 -22.43 0.21 -20.56
N SER A 493 -21.12 0.44 -20.66
CA SER A 493 -20.56 1.64 -21.28
C SER A 493 -20.78 1.72 -22.79
N TYR A 494 -21.23 0.63 -23.44
CA TYR A 494 -21.39 0.54 -24.88
C TYR A 494 -22.75 1.03 -25.39
N ARG A 495 -23.75 1.24 -24.52
CA ARG A 495 -25.12 1.60 -24.92
C ARG A 495 -25.19 2.85 -25.82
N SER A 496 -24.51 3.92 -25.43
CA SER A 496 -24.48 5.15 -26.24
C SER A 496 -23.69 4.98 -27.53
N LYS A 497 -22.61 4.19 -27.51
CA LYS A 497 -21.80 3.93 -28.70
C LYS A 497 -22.54 3.05 -29.71
N PHE A 498 -23.27 2.05 -29.22
CA PHE A 498 -24.10 1.16 -30.04
C PHE A 498 -25.24 1.94 -30.70
N ALA A 499 -26.00 2.72 -29.92
CA ALA A 499 -27.09 3.56 -30.44
C ALA A 499 -26.61 4.60 -31.48
N LYS A 500 -25.37 5.11 -31.33
CA LYS A 500 -24.76 6.06 -32.27
C LYS A 500 -23.99 5.38 -33.41
N GLU A 501 -24.15 4.07 -33.57
CA GLU A 501 -23.49 3.25 -34.60
C GLU A 501 -21.95 3.37 -34.61
N GLN A 502 -21.34 3.65 -33.45
CA GLN A 502 -19.89 3.77 -33.30
C GLN A 502 -19.19 2.42 -33.07
N THR A 503 -19.93 1.41 -32.61
CA THR A 503 -19.43 0.07 -32.32
C THR A 503 -20.60 -0.93 -32.33
N VAL A 504 -20.34 -2.18 -32.73
CA VAL A 504 -21.32 -3.28 -32.65
C VAL A 504 -20.88 -4.23 -31.56
N ILE A 505 -21.80 -4.53 -30.65
CA ILE A 505 -21.61 -5.61 -29.67
C ILE A 505 -22.42 -6.81 -30.12
N VAL A 506 -21.75 -7.95 -30.27
CA VAL A 506 -22.33 -9.22 -30.67
C VAL A 506 -22.15 -10.21 -29.53
N PHE A 507 -23.26 -10.77 -29.04
CA PHE A 507 -23.28 -11.85 -28.07
C PHE A 507 -23.08 -13.17 -28.81
N VAL A 508 -22.11 -13.95 -28.34
CA VAL A 508 -21.77 -15.25 -28.92
C VAL A 508 -22.19 -16.33 -27.96
N ARG A 509 -22.95 -17.31 -28.46
CA ARG A 509 -23.48 -18.46 -27.70
C ARG A 509 -23.27 -19.75 -28.49
N THR A 510 -23.40 -20.90 -27.85
CA THR A 510 -23.41 -22.19 -28.58
C THR A 510 -24.83 -22.51 -29.05
N VAL A 511 -24.93 -23.24 -30.17
CA VAL A 511 -26.22 -23.74 -30.68
C VAL A 511 -26.94 -24.60 -29.64
N ASP A 512 -26.20 -25.39 -28.85
CA ASP A 512 -26.77 -26.27 -27.82
C ASP A 512 -27.22 -25.53 -26.55
N ALA A 513 -26.77 -24.29 -26.35
CA ALA A 513 -27.13 -23.47 -25.18
C ALA A 513 -27.36 -22.00 -25.57
N PRO A 514 -28.38 -21.70 -26.39
CA PRO A 514 -28.60 -20.37 -26.97
C PRO A 514 -29.05 -19.32 -25.94
N ASN A 515 -29.33 -19.71 -24.69
CA ASN A 515 -29.66 -18.79 -23.59
C ASN A 515 -28.50 -18.56 -22.62
N LYS A 516 -27.34 -19.22 -22.85
CA LYS A 516 -26.17 -19.13 -21.98
C LYS A 516 -25.12 -18.22 -22.59
N SER A 517 -24.87 -17.09 -21.94
CA SER A 517 -23.79 -16.15 -22.27
C SER A 517 -22.44 -16.87 -22.27
N LEU A 518 -21.70 -16.78 -23.37
CA LEU A 518 -20.39 -17.41 -23.52
C LEU A 518 -19.30 -16.39 -23.80
N PHE A 519 -19.48 -15.55 -24.83
CA PHE A 519 -18.55 -14.47 -25.17
C PHE A 519 -19.30 -13.20 -25.59
N ALA A 520 -18.59 -12.07 -25.52
CA ALA A 520 -18.96 -10.81 -26.13
C ALA A 520 -17.89 -10.38 -27.13
N LEU A 521 -18.32 -10.05 -28.33
CA LEU A 521 -17.51 -9.59 -29.45
C LEU A 521 -17.83 -8.11 -29.73
N GLU A 522 -16.81 -7.28 -29.81
CA GLU A 522 -16.89 -5.88 -30.23
C GLU A 522 -16.31 -5.75 -31.64
N VAL A 523 -17.10 -5.22 -32.57
CA VAL A 523 -16.71 -4.99 -33.97
C VAL A 523 -16.84 -3.51 -34.31
N ASN A 524 -15.88 -3.00 -35.08
CA ASN A 524 -16.00 -1.67 -35.68
C ASN A 524 -16.90 -1.76 -36.93
N PRO A 525 -18.10 -1.15 -36.95
CA PRO A 525 -19.05 -1.30 -38.05
C PRO A 525 -18.57 -0.68 -39.38
N LYS A 526 -17.60 0.23 -39.35
CA LYS A 526 -17.09 0.89 -40.57
C LYS A 526 -16.05 0.06 -41.31
N THR A 527 -15.29 -0.75 -40.57
CA THR A 527 -14.17 -1.52 -41.13
C THR A 527 -14.37 -3.02 -40.99
N ASN A 528 -15.43 -3.45 -40.31
CA ASN A 528 -15.67 -4.83 -39.88
C ASN A 528 -14.45 -5.43 -39.15
N ASN A 529 -13.67 -4.62 -38.43
CA ASN A 529 -12.52 -5.15 -37.68
C ASN A 529 -12.94 -5.53 -36.26
N ILE A 530 -12.43 -6.66 -35.78
CA ILE A 530 -12.59 -7.09 -34.40
C ILE A 530 -11.81 -6.12 -33.50
N VAL A 531 -12.53 -5.41 -32.62
CA VAL A 531 -11.93 -4.53 -31.61
C VAL A 531 -11.59 -5.32 -30.35
N GLN A 532 -12.52 -6.17 -29.90
CA GLN A 532 -12.35 -6.96 -28.70
C GLN A 532 -13.17 -8.25 -28.76
N PHE A 533 -12.65 -9.35 -28.24
CA PHE A 533 -13.40 -10.60 -28.07
C PHE A 533 -13.10 -11.19 -26.69
N ARG A 534 -14.11 -11.33 -25.82
CA ARG A 534 -13.91 -11.65 -24.40
C ARG A 534 -14.92 -12.65 -23.86
N ALA A 535 -14.43 -13.56 -23.02
CA ALA A 535 -15.23 -14.45 -22.21
C ALA A 535 -15.57 -13.80 -20.85
N LYS A 536 -16.14 -14.60 -19.95
CA LYS A 536 -16.45 -14.21 -18.58
C LYS A 536 -15.20 -13.65 -17.84
N ASN A 537 -15.38 -12.60 -17.04
CA ASN A 537 -14.33 -11.89 -16.30
C ASN A 537 -13.21 -11.32 -17.20
N ASN A 538 -13.55 -10.83 -18.39
CA ASN A 538 -12.63 -10.31 -19.41
C ASN A 538 -11.54 -11.30 -19.86
N ALA A 539 -11.75 -12.60 -19.65
CA ALA A 539 -10.81 -13.63 -20.08
C ALA A 539 -10.70 -13.70 -21.61
N LEU A 540 -9.53 -14.13 -22.09
CA LEU A 540 -9.29 -14.35 -23.51
C LEU A 540 -10.00 -15.65 -23.96
N PRO A 541 -10.70 -15.63 -25.11
CA PRO A 541 -11.22 -16.84 -25.75
C PRO A 541 -10.10 -17.77 -26.22
N SER A 542 -10.43 -19.04 -26.48
CA SER A 542 -9.50 -20.01 -27.06
C SER A 542 -9.09 -19.62 -28.49
N ASP A 543 -7.96 -20.14 -28.97
CA ASP A 543 -7.51 -19.94 -30.35
C ASP A 543 -8.56 -20.40 -31.37
N GLU A 544 -9.20 -21.55 -31.13
CA GLU A 544 -10.30 -22.05 -31.96
C GLU A 544 -11.46 -21.05 -32.05
N ALA A 545 -11.86 -20.45 -30.92
CA ALA A 545 -12.92 -19.45 -30.92
C ALA A 545 -12.49 -18.16 -31.64
N ASN A 546 -11.22 -17.76 -31.52
CA ASN A 546 -10.68 -16.60 -32.24
C ASN A 546 -10.70 -16.82 -33.76
N GLU A 547 -10.31 -18.01 -34.25
CA GLU A 547 -10.36 -18.32 -35.69
C GLU A 547 -11.79 -18.33 -36.23
N ILE A 548 -12.72 -18.96 -35.51
CA ILE A 548 -14.14 -18.99 -35.92
C ILE A 548 -14.72 -17.57 -35.98
N VAL A 549 -14.37 -16.68 -35.05
CA VAL A 549 -14.84 -15.30 -35.07
C VAL A 549 -14.25 -14.50 -36.23
N LYS A 550 -13.00 -14.74 -36.64
CA LYS A 550 -12.43 -14.10 -37.83
C LYS A 550 -13.20 -14.49 -39.09
N GLU A 551 -13.45 -15.79 -39.28
CA GLU A 551 -14.25 -16.29 -40.41
C GLU A 551 -15.68 -15.74 -40.39
N TYR A 552 -16.30 -15.67 -39.22
CA TYR A 552 -17.63 -15.07 -39.05
C TYR A 552 -17.66 -13.61 -39.48
N VAL A 553 -16.66 -12.81 -39.09
CA VAL A 553 -16.59 -11.39 -39.43
C VAL A 553 -16.38 -11.18 -40.94
N GLU A 554 -15.58 -12.03 -41.60
CA GLU A 554 -15.45 -12.04 -43.06
C GLU A 554 -16.79 -12.35 -43.74
N GLN A 555 -17.58 -13.28 -43.19
CA GLN A 555 -18.90 -13.64 -43.70
C GLN A 555 -19.94 -12.53 -43.55
N VAL A 556 -19.84 -11.69 -42.51
CA VAL A 556 -20.70 -10.50 -42.32
C VAL A 556 -20.27 -9.34 -43.23
N ALA A 557 -19.00 -9.31 -43.64
CA ALA A 557 -18.45 -8.28 -44.51
C ALA A 557 -18.65 -8.54 -46.01
N ALA A 558 -19.04 -9.77 -46.39
CA ALA A 558 -19.30 -10.22 -47.76
C ALA A 558 -20.77 -10.02 -48.14
#